data_AF-A0A7S2V5E4-F1
#
_entry.id   AF-A0A7S2V5E4-F1
#
_cell.length_a   1.000
_cell.length_b   1.000
_cell.length_c   1.000
_cell.angle_alpha   90.00
_cell.angle_beta   90.00
_cell.angle_gamma   90.00
#
_symmetry.space_group_name_H-M   'P 1'
#
loop_
_entity.id
_entity.type
_entity.pdbx_description
1 polymer ?
#
loop_
_entity_poly.entity_id
_entity_poly.type
_entity_poly.pdbx_seq_one_letter_code
_entity_poly.pdbx_strand_id
1 'polypeptide(L)'
;PVSFAIVDIDSARKVFHENNFQSVPKLFILPPTAGSNARGGGRLEALPEQYEVSLSPGQGAQRLADLLKERFSIKVLIHKDPTWVVVVGTLLALGWGLLGHFYFSRGSPYPRTLSMPWNKHMWMVACLGCYSFGVAGMVYCIIRNPNTHLPMPNGAVRLFSQGNQQYVYEGLTLSLVNLVGAVALYGVYLSITTAPPLMQSSPPAPLEENQKKSRVV
;
A
#
# COMPACT_ATOMS: atom_id res chain seq x y z
N PRO A 1 -27.56 30.14 8.66
CA PRO A 1 -28.46 28.98 8.55
C PRO A 1 -27.79 27.94 7.65
N VAL A 2 -27.68 26.70 8.09
CA VAL A 2 -27.16 25.60 7.27
C VAL A 2 -28.37 24.86 6.70
N SER A 3 -28.51 24.85 5.38
CA SER A 3 -29.60 24.17 4.70
C SER A 3 -29.05 22.93 4.00
N PHE A 4 -29.63 21.77 4.30
CA PHE A 4 -29.32 20.53 3.61
C PHE A 4 -30.37 20.29 2.54
N ALA A 5 -29.94 20.10 1.30
CA ALA A 5 -30.80 19.72 0.20
C ALA A 5 -30.35 18.36 -0.34
N ILE A 6 -31.29 17.44 -0.48
CA ILE A 6 -31.07 16.17 -1.17
C ILE A 6 -31.59 16.37 -2.58
N VAL A 7 -30.70 16.20 -3.56
CA VAL A 7 -31.07 16.24 -4.98
C VAL A 7 -30.86 14.85 -5.53
N ASP A 8 -31.96 14.22 -5.95
CA ASP A 8 -31.92 12.92 -6.62
C ASP A 8 -31.48 13.12 -8.08
N ILE A 9 -30.49 12.34 -8.52
CA ILE A 9 -29.92 12.39 -9.87
C ILE A 9 -31.01 12.17 -10.91
N ASP A 10 -31.96 11.26 -10.66
CA ASP A 10 -33.00 10.95 -11.65
C ASP A 10 -33.98 12.09 -11.85
N SER A 11 -34.23 12.89 -10.80
CA SER A 11 -35.11 14.05 -10.88
C SER A 11 -34.44 15.30 -11.44
N ALA A 12 -33.11 15.41 -11.36
CA ALA A 12 -32.37 16.64 -11.63
C ALA A 12 -31.23 16.50 -12.67
N ARG A 13 -31.27 15.52 -13.58
CA ARG A 13 -30.22 15.27 -14.60
C ARG A 13 -29.77 16.52 -15.35
N LYS A 14 -30.69 17.42 -15.69
CA LYS A 14 -30.39 18.67 -16.39
C LYS A 14 -29.42 19.54 -15.59
N VAL A 15 -29.64 19.67 -14.28
CA VAL A 15 -28.78 20.46 -13.37
C VAL A 15 -27.40 19.82 -13.23
N PHE A 16 -27.34 18.48 -13.15
CA PHE A 16 -26.06 17.75 -13.12
C PHE A 16 -25.23 17.94 -14.39
N HIS A 17 -25.88 17.87 -15.56
CA HIS A 17 -25.22 18.07 -16.85
C HIS A 17 -24.80 19.53 -17.07
N GLU A 18 -25.64 20.50 -16.75
CA GLU A 18 -25.32 21.93 -16.92
C GLU A 18 -24.17 22.39 -16.03
N ASN A 19 -24.03 21.81 -14.83
CA ASN A 19 -22.98 22.18 -13.89
C ASN A 19 -21.77 21.21 -13.89
N ASN A 20 -21.73 20.24 -14.82
CA ASN A 20 -20.67 19.24 -14.93
C ASN A 20 -20.37 18.48 -13.62
N PHE A 21 -21.39 18.22 -12.80
CA PHE A 21 -21.20 17.48 -11.56
C PHE A 21 -20.96 15.99 -11.86
N GLN A 22 -19.71 15.56 -11.74
CA GLN A 22 -19.31 14.17 -11.97
C GLN A 22 -19.55 13.24 -10.77
N SER A 23 -19.81 13.79 -9.58
CA SER A 23 -20.00 13.02 -8.34
C SER A 23 -20.86 13.78 -7.32
N VAL A 24 -21.49 13.01 -6.43
CA VAL A 24 -22.18 13.49 -5.22
C VAL A 24 -21.62 12.74 -4.00
N PRO A 25 -21.65 13.31 -2.79
CA PRO A 25 -22.23 14.61 -2.41
C PRO A 25 -21.31 15.82 -2.71
N LYS A 26 -21.92 16.98 -2.98
CA LYS A 26 -21.24 18.27 -3.19
C LYS A 26 -21.66 19.26 -2.11
N LEU A 27 -20.73 20.10 -1.65
CA LEU A 27 -21.00 21.13 -0.66
C LEU A 27 -20.83 22.52 -1.27
N PHE A 28 -21.87 23.34 -1.16
CA PHE A 28 -21.86 24.73 -1.63
C PHE A 28 -21.99 25.70 -0.46
N ILE A 29 -21.17 26.74 -0.44
CA ILE A 29 -21.31 27.85 0.50
C ILE A 29 -22.02 28.99 -0.21
N LEU A 30 -23.29 29.23 0.10
CA LEU A 30 -24.04 30.33 -0.50
C LEU A 30 -23.78 31.64 0.25
N PRO A 31 -23.52 32.76 -0.43
CA PRO A 31 -23.39 34.06 0.23
C PRO A 31 -24.74 34.52 0.81
N PRO A 32 -24.73 35.35 1.88
CA PRO A 32 -25.96 35.89 2.45
C PRO A 32 -26.70 36.77 1.42
N THR A 33 -27.98 36.51 1.22
CA THR A 33 -28.87 37.22 0.29
C THR A 33 -29.23 38.64 0.72
N ALA A 34 -28.93 39.04 1.96
CA ALA A 34 -29.14 40.40 2.45
C ALA A 34 -28.04 40.81 3.44
N GLY A 35 -27.38 41.95 3.16
CA GLY A 35 -26.35 42.56 4.01
C GLY A 35 -25.45 43.51 3.23
N SER A 36 -24.82 44.49 3.88
CA SER A 36 -23.93 45.50 3.24
C SER A 36 -22.71 44.91 2.52
N ASN A 37 -22.41 43.62 2.73
CA ASN A 37 -21.37 42.86 2.05
C ASN A 37 -21.92 42.01 0.87
N ALA A 38 -23.20 42.12 0.54
CA ALA A 38 -23.83 41.44 -0.59
C ALA A 38 -23.44 42.12 -1.92
N ARG A 39 -22.19 41.94 -2.34
CA ARG A 39 -21.78 42.19 -3.72
C ARG A 39 -22.35 41.08 -4.61
N GLY A 40 -23.62 41.18 -4.98
CA GLY A 40 -24.24 40.20 -5.87
C GLY A 40 -25.76 40.19 -5.83
N GLY A 41 -26.41 41.33 -6.04
CA GLY A 41 -27.84 41.41 -6.39
C GLY A 41 -28.14 40.99 -7.85
N GLY A 42 -27.15 40.45 -8.56
CA GLY A 42 -27.30 39.89 -9.89
C GLY A 42 -27.39 38.38 -9.79
N ARG A 43 -28.41 37.81 -10.44
CA ARG A 43 -28.49 36.45 -10.99
C ARG A 43 -27.29 35.57 -10.63
N LEU A 44 -27.51 34.46 -9.90
CA LEU A 44 -26.54 33.40 -9.60
C LEU A 44 -25.92 32.80 -10.89
N GLU A 45 -25.09 33.57 -11.60
CA GLU A 45 -24.07 33.11 -12.55
C GLU A 45 -22.78 32.85 -11.76
N ALA A 46 -22.95 32.24 -10.59
CA ALA A 46 -21.87 31.81 -9.74
C ALA A 46 -21.27 30.54 -10.37
N LEU A 47 -20.11 30.70 -11.01
CA LEU A 47 -19.27 29.58 -11.44
C LEU A 47 -19.22 28.53 -10.31
N PRO A 48 -19.63 27.27 -10.57
CA PRO A 48 -19.67 26.21 -9.55
C PRO A 48 -18.36 26.08 -8.76
N GLU A 49 -17.23 26.35 -9.43
CA GLU A 49 -15.90 26.29 -8.86
C GLU A 49 -15.62 27.27 -7.70
N GLN A 50 -16.33 28.41 -7.62
CA GLN A 50 -16.06 29.42 -6.58
C GLN A 50 -16.71 29.09 -5.23
N TYR A 51 -17.73 28.23 -5.23
CA TYR A 51 -18.52 27.93 -4.04
C TYR A 51 -18.50 26.45 -3.68
N GLU A 52 -18.00 25.59 -4.58
CA GLU A 52 -17.81 24.17 -4.33
C GLU A 52 -16.60 23.92 -3.43
N VAL A 53 -16.84 23.32 -2.27
CA VAL A 53 -15.77 22.82 -1.41
C VAL A 53 -15.38 21.44 -1.92
N SER A 54 -14.25 21.36 -2.62
CA SER A 54 -13.67 20.09 -3.09
C SER A 54 -13.32 19.18 -1.91
N LEU A 55 -14.21 18.22 -1.64
CA LEU A 55 -14.03 17.17 -0.65
C LEU A 55 -13.14 16.07 -1.23
N SER A 56 -11.82 16.31 -1.25
CA SER A 56 -10.87 15.26 -1.63
C SER A 56 -10.91 14.10 -0.62
N PRO A 57 -10.98 12.83 -1.06
CA PRO A 57 -10.99 11.68 -0.16
C PRO A 57 -9.73 11.70 0.74
N GLY A 58 -9.93 11.57 2.05
CA GLY A 58 -8.85 11.53 3.05
C GLY A 58 -8.50 12.86 3.73
N GLN A 59 -8.64 14.00 3.04
CA GLN A 59 -8.44 15.35 3.64
C GLN A 59 -9.71 16.19 3.74
N GLY A 60 -10.79 15.77 3.05
CA GLY A 60 -12.03 16.52 2.94
C GLY A 60 -12.69 16.82 4.29
N ALA A 61 -12.77 15.85 5.21
CA ALA A 61 -13.40 16.05 6.51
C ALA A 61 -12.64 17.06 7.39
N GLN A 62 -11.30 17.02 7.36
CA GLN A 62 -10.44 17.90 8.15
C GLN A 62 -10.51 19.34 7.61
N ARG A 63 -10.35 19.51 6.29
CA ARG A 63 -10.50 20.81 5.62
C ARG A 63 -11.89 21.39 5.79
N LEU A 64 -12.93 20.55 5.74
CA LEU A 64 -14.30 20.99 5.97
C LEU A 64 -14.51 21.50 7.39
N ALA A 65 -14.00 20.77 8.39
CA ALA A 65 -14.10 21.21 9.77
C ALA A 65 -13.34 22.52 10.01
N ASP A 66 -12.16 22.68 9.40
CA ASP A 66 -11.38 23.92 9.48
C ASP A 66 -12.11 25.09 8.81
N LEU A 67 -12.70 24.88 7.64
CA LEU A 67 -13.53 25.90 6.96
C LEU A 67 -14.76 26.29 7.77
N LEU A 68 -15.46 25.30 8.37
CA LEU A 68 -16.62 25.55 9.21
C LEU A 68 -16.25 26.30 10.49
N LYS A 69 -15.08 26.00 11.06
CA LYS A 69 -14.53 26.68 12.22
C LYS A 69 -14.13 28.12 11.88
N GLU A 70 -13.48 28.35 10.74
CA GLU A 70 -13.02 29.69 10.33
C GLU A 70 -14.20 30.60 9.94
N ARG A 71 -15.16 30.09 9.15
CA ARG A 71 -16.25 30.91 8.60
C ARG A 71 -17.45 31.04 9.53
N PHE A 72 -17.77 30.00 10.28
CA PHE A 72 -19.00 29.94 11.08
C PHE A 72 -18.74 29.80 12.58
N SER A 73 -17.48 29.72 13.01
CA SER A 73 -17.10 29.44 14.41
C SER A 73 -17.70 28.14 14.96
N ILE A 74 -18.08 27.21 14.08
CA ILE A 74 -18.65 25.91 14.45
C ILE A 74 -17.50 24.93 14.69
N LYS A 75 -17.42 24.35 15.89
CA LYS A 75 -16.47 23.27 16.19
C LYS A 75 -17.10 21.93 15.81
N VAL A 76 -16.61 21.32 14.73
CA VAL A 76 -17.01 19.97 14.32
C VAL A 76 -16.01 18.95 14.88
N LEU A 77 -16.52 17.94 15.60
CA LEU A 77 -15.73 16.85 16.16
C LEU A 77 -15.60 15.74 15.11
N ILE A 78 -14.43 15.64 14.48
CA ILE A 78 -14.16 14.59 13.50
C ILE A 78 -13.84 13.29 14.24
N HIS A 79 -14.72 12.30 14.12
CA HIS A 79 -14.41 10.94 14.53
C HIS A 79 -13.56 10.27 13.45
N LYS A 80 -12.28 10.05 13.76
CA LYS A 80 -11.41 9.21 12.94
C LYS A 80 -11.66 7.77 13.34
N ASP A 81 -11.96 6.91 12.38
CA ASP A 81 -12.13 5.48 12.65
C ASP A 81 -10.81 4.90 13.20
N PRO A 82 -10.79 4.36 14.43
CA PRO A 82 -9.57 3.85 15.05
C PRO A 82 -9.16 2.48 14.50
N THR A 83 -9.96 1.84 13.63
CA THR A 83 -9.67 0.50 13.09
C THR A 83 -8.25 0.38 12.53
N TRP A 84 -7.76 1.36 11.77
CA TRP A 84 -6.40 1.29 11.22
C TRP A 84 -5.33 1.31 12.31
N VAL A 85 -5.52 2.10 13.37
CA VAL A 85 -4.60 2.18 14.52
C VAL A 85 -4.59 0.84 15.25
N VAL A 86 -5.77 0.24 15.43
CA VAL A 86 -5.90 -1.08 16.05
C VAL A 86 -5.19 -2.13 15.20
N VAL A 87 -5.41 -2.18 13.89
CA VAL A 87 -4.76 -3.15 12.99
C VAL A 87 -3.24 -3.01 13.02
N VAL A 88 -2.71 -1.79 12.87
CA VAL A 88 -1.26 -1.53 12.91
C VAL A 88 -0.69 -1.86 14.29
N GLY A 89 -1.37 -1.46 15.36
CA GLY A 89 -0.97 -1.78 16.73
C GLY A 89 -0.94 -3.29 16.99
N THR A 90 -1.92 -4.03 16.48
CA THR A 90 -2.00 -5.49 16.63
C THR A 90 -0.87 -6.18 15.87
N LEU A 91 -0.57 -5.74 14.64
CA LEU A 91 0.55 -6.26 13.85
C LEU A 91 1.90 -6.00 14.51
N LEU A 92 2.11 -4.80 15.06
CA LEU A 92 3.32 -4.46 15.81
C LEU A 92 3.44 -5.30 17.08
N ALA A 93 2.35 -5.47 17.84
CA ALA A 93 2.33 -6.30 19.04
C ALA A 93 2.64 -7.76 18.73
N LEU A 94 2.06 -8.32 17.66
CA LEU A 94 2.38 -9.67 17.17
C LEU A 94 3.83 -9.78 16.73
N GLY A 95 4.34 -8.80 15.98
CA GLY A 95 5.74 -8.75 15.57
C GLY A 95 6.69 -8.76 16.76
N TRP A 96 6.43 -7.91 17.76
CA TRP A 96 7.22 -7.84 18.99
C TRP A 96 7.10 -9.11 19.83
N GLY A 97 5.91 -9.69 19.91
CA GLY A 97 5.66 -10.96 20.60
C GLY A 97 6.41 -12.12 19.94
N LEU A 98 6.45 -12.20 18.61
CA LEU A 98 7.22 -13.19 17.88
C LEU A 98 8.72 -12.99 18.07
N LEU A 99 9.22 -11.76 17.96
CA LEU A 99 10.61 -11.41 18.24
C LEU A 99 11.00 -11.80 19.67
N GLY A 100 10.17 -11.46 20.65
CA GLY A 100 10.34 -11.83 22.05
C GLY A 100 10.33 -13.35 22.24
N HIS A 101 9.37 -14.06 21.64
CA HIS A 101 9.31 -15.51 21.69
C HIS A 101 10.59 -16.14 21.11
N PHE A 102 11.07 -15.70 19.95
CA PHE A 102 12.35 -16.17 19.38
C PHE A 102 13.55 -15.84 20.26
N TYR A 103 13.52 -14.70 20.94
CA TYR A 103 14.55 -14.27 21.89
C TYR A 103 14.59 -15.19 23.12
N PHE A 104 13.44 -15.50 23.73
CA PHE A 104 13.37 -16.28 24.97
C PHE A 104 13.39 -17.80 24.77
N SER A 105 12.77 -18.32 23.71
CA SER A 105 12.68 -19.77 23.43
C SER A 105 14.03 -20.46 23.12
N ARG A 106 15.06 -19.70 22.76
CA ARG A 106 16.41 -20.24 22.47
C ARG A 106 17.37 -20.28 23.67
N GLY A 107 16.89 -19.98 24.88
CA GLY A 107 17.50 -20.42 26.15
C GLY A 107 18.92 -19.94 26.48
N SER A 108 19.47 -18.90 25.82
CA SER A 108 20.83 -18.40 26.09
C SER A 108 20.82 -16.90 26.37
N PRO A 109 21.04 -16.44 27.63
CA PRO A 109 20.72 -15.05 28.00
C PRO A 109 21.67 -13.95 27.53
N TYR A 110 22.94 -14.19 27.14
CA TYR A 110 23.88 -13.05 27.09
C TYR A 110 25.02 -13.03 26.04
N PRO A 111 25.62 -14.15 25.56
CA PRO A 111 26.70 -14.04 24.57
C PRO A 111 26.23 -14.00 23.10
N ARG A 112 24.96 -14.32 22.80
CA ARG A 112 24.44 -14.39 21.41
C ARG A 112 23.70 -13.15 20.91
N THR A 113 23.21 -12.31 21.80
CA THR A 113 22.52 -11.06 21.43
C THR A 113 23.52 -10.00 20.97
N LEU A 114 24.73 -10.00 21.55
CA LEU A 114 25.87 -9.23 21.05
C LEU A 114 26.34 -9.68 19.66
N SER A 115 26.15 -10.95 19.28
CA SER A 115 26.47 -11.44 17.93
C SER A 115 25.32 -11.32 16.93
N MET A 116 24.13 -10.89 17.37
CA MET A 116 22.96 -10.66 16.53
C MET A 116 23.22 -9.62 15.42
N PRO A 117 23.82 -8.44 15.70
CA PRO A 117 24.24 -7.51 14.65
C PRO A 117 25.43 -8.03 13.82
N TRP A 118 26.07 -9.15 14.16
CA TRP A 118 27.09 -9.78 13.32
C TRP A 118 26.55 -10.92 12.46
N ASN A 119 25.27 -11.26 12.58
CA ASN A 119 24.69 -12.31 11.76
C ASN A 119 24.41 -11.80 10.33
N LYS A 120 25.24 -12.23 9.38
CA LYS A 120 25.11 -11.93 7.95
C LYS A 120 23.72 -12.22 7.37
N HIS A 121 23.02 -13.22 7.89
CA HIS A 121 21.68 -13.59 7.41
C HIS A 121 20.62 -12.55 7.80
N MET A 122 20.74 -11.94 8.99
CA MET A 122 19.80 -10.90 9.41
C MET A 122 19.97 -9.64 8.56
N TRP A 123 21.21 -9.22 8.31
CA TRP A 123 21.48 -8.10 7.42
C TRP A 123 21.03 -8.36 5.99
N MET A 124 21.18 -9.60 5.50
CA MET A 124 20.66 -9.97 4.20
C MET A 124 19.14 -9.81 4.13
N VAL A 125 18.39 -10.27 5.14
CA VAL A 125 16.93 -10.09 5.21
C VAL A 125 16.54 -8.62 5.31
N ALA A 126 17.24 -7.84 6.14
CA ALA A 126 17.00 -6.41 6.27
C ALA A 126 17.24 -5.66 4.95
N CYS A 127 18.36 -5.93 4.27
CA CYS A 127 18.67 -5.37 2.97
C CYS A 127 17.63 -5.79 1.91
N LEU A 128 17.21 -7.05 1.92
CA LEU A 128 16.16 -7.54 1.01
C LEU A 128 14.82 -6.84 1.25
N GLY A 129 14.45 -6.62 2.52
CA GLY A 129 13.26 -5.85 2.89
C GLY A 129 13.33 -4.41 2.39
N CYS A 130 14.43 -3.70 2.71
CA CYS A 130 14.65 -2.33 2.24
C CYS A 130 14.63 -2.21 0.71
N TYR A 131 15.27 -3.16 0.02
CA TYR A 131 15.25 -3.21 -1.45
C TYR A 131 13.84 -3.44 -1.98
N SER A 132 13.10 -4.41 -1.44
CA SER A 132 11.74 -4.75 -1.88
C SER A 132 10.79 -3.56 -1.73
N PHE A 133 10.79 -2.90 -0.56
CA PHE A 133 9.96 -1.71 -0.33
C PHE A 133 10.42 -0.48 -1.14
N GLY A 134 11.73 -0.32 -1.33
CA GLY A 134 12.30 0.77 -2.14
C GLY A 134 11.90 0.66 -3.61
N VAL A 135 12.11 -0.51 -4.22
CA VAL A 135 11.77 -0.77 -5.63
C VAL A 135 10.26 -0.74 -5.86
N ALA A 136 9.47 -1.17 -4.87
CA ALA A 136 8.02 -1.15 -4.95
C ALA A 136 7.40 0.26 -4.87
N GLY A 137 8.20 1.33 -4.80
CA GLY A 137 7.68 2.70 -4.86
C GLY A 137 7.05 3.20 -3.56
N MET A 138 7.39 2.60 -2.41
CA MET A 138 6.89 3.12 -1.11
C MET A 138 7.39 4.55 -0.84
N VAL A 139 8.58 4.91 -1.35
CA VAL A 139 9.08 6.29 -1.28
C VAL A 139 8.18 7.25 -2.06
N TYR A 140 7.69 6.84 -3.24
CA TYR A 140 6.72 7.61 -4.01
C TYR A 140 5.42 7.81 -3.21
N CYS A 141 4.97 6.77 -2.52
CA CYS A 141 3.77 6.82 -1.68
C CYS A 141 3.91 7.84 -0.53
N ILE A 142 5.08 7.92 0.11
CA ILE A 142 5.35 8.89 1.19
C ILE A 142 5.36 10.33 0.67
N ILE A 143 6.00 10.57 -0.49
CA ILE A 143 6.17 11.93 -1.01
C ILE A 143 4.86 12.49 -1.57
N ARG A 144 4.15 11.69 -2.38
CA ARG A 144 2.97 12.18 -3.12
C ARG A 144 1.64 11.92 -2.42
N ASN A 145 1.62 11.12 -1.34
CA ASN A 145 0.41 10.70 -0.65
C ASN A 145 -0.72 10.30 -1.63
N PRO A 146 -0.48 9.33 -2.55
CA PRO A 146 -1.51 8.88 -3.47
C PRO A 146 -2.63 8.19 -2.69
N ASN A 147 -3.82 8.12 -3.31
CA ASN A 147 -4.94 7.39 -2.74
C ASN A 147 -4.55 5.91 -2.50
N THR A 148 -5.08 5.31 -1.44
CA THR A 148 -4.80 3.90 -1.12
C THR A 148 -5.40 2.96 -2.17
N HIS A 149 -6.57 3.33 -2.68
CA HIS A 149 -7.32 2.63 -3.72
C HIS A 149 -8.21 3.63 -4.47
N LEU A 150 -8.75 3.21 -5.62
CA LEU A 150 -9.78 3.96 -6.33
C LEU A 150 -11.14 3.29 -6.09
N PRO A 151 -12.09 3.96 -5.41
CA PRO A 151 -13.46 3.46 -5.32
C PRO A 151 -14.15 3.60 -6.69
N MET A 152 -14.72 2.52 -7.19
CA MET A 152 -15.53 2.54 -8.41
C MET A 152 -17.02 2.81 -8.05
N PRO A 153 -17.82 3.39 -8.98
CA PRO A 153 -19.23 3.71 -8.73
C PRO A 153 -20.11 2.51 -8.35
N ASN A 154 -19.70 1.29 -8.71
CA ASN A 154 -20.39 0.05 -8.38
C ASN A 154 -20.04 -0.51 -6.99
N GLY A 155 -19.28 0.24 -6.17
CA GLY A 155 -18.78 -0.21 -4.88
C GLY A 155 -17.58 -1.17 -4.97
N ALA A 156 -17.14 -1.53 -6.17
CA ALA A 156 -15.90 -2.27 -6.35
C ALA A 156 -14.68 -1.38 -6.08
N VAL A 157 -13.59 -1.99 -5.62
CA VAL A 157 -12.34 -1.29 -5.34
C VAL A 157 -11.32 -1.66 -6.39
N ARG A 158 -10.73 -0.64 -7.05
CA ARG A 158 -9.59 -0.85 -7.94
C ARG A 158 -8.29 -0.70 -7.15
N LEU A 159 -7.49 -1.75 -7.13
CA LEU A 159 -6.21 -1.79 -6.43
C LEU A 159 -5.01 -1.39 -7.31
N PHE A 160 -5.15 -1.52 -8.63
CA PHE A 160 -4.08 -1.24 -9.60
C PHE A 160 -4.44 -0.06 -10.49
N SER A 161 -3.47 0.82 -10.69
CA SER A 161 -3.60 1.95 -11.61
C SER A 161 -3.35 1.50 -13.06
N GLN A 162 -3.99 2.18 -14.02
CA GLN A 162 -3.74 1.98 -15.46
C GLN A 162 -2.87 3.10 -16.07
N GLY A 163 -2.11 3.82 -15.24
CA GLY A 163 -1.28 4.95 -15.71
C GLY A 163 -0.05 5.19 -14.84
N ASN A 164 0.57 6.36 -15.03
CA ASN A 164 1.81 6.74 -14.36
C ASN A 164 1.62 7.18 -12.89
N GLN A 165 0.52 6.77 -12.27
CA GLN A 165 0.26 6.95 -10.85
C GLN A 165 0.24 5.59 -10.19
N GLN A 166 0.82 5.46 -9.01
CA GLN A 166 0.87 4.21 -8.28
C GLN A 166 0.05 4.33 -6.99
N TYR A 167 -0.79 3.35 -6.70
CA TYR A 167 -1.53 3.30 -5.43
C TYR A 167 -0.70 2.64 -4.32
N VAL A 168 -1.06 2.93 -3.06
CA VAL A 168 -0.35 2.35 -1.90
C VAL A 168 -0.48 0.83 -1.88
N TYR A 169 -1.67 0.28 -2.15
CA TYR A 169 -1.86 -1.17 -2.19
C TYR A 169 -1.16 -1.84 -3.38
N GLU A 170 -1.07 -1.14 -4.50
CA GLU A 170 -0.29 -1.60 -5.66
C GLU A 170 1.19 -1.74 -5.30
N GLY A 171 1.79 -0.72 -4.68
CA GLY A 171 3.17 -0.79 -4.19
C GLY A 171 3.37 -1.91 -3.15
N LEU A 172 2.48 -2.05 -2.18
CA LEU A 172 2.60 -3.11 -1.18
C LEU A 172 2.51 -4.51 -1.82
N THR A 173 1.61 -4.70 -2.78
CA THR A 173 1.47 -5.97 -3.51
C THR A 173 2.72 -6.29 -4.34
N LEU A 174 3.27 -5.30 -5.04
CA LEU A 174 4.51 -5.46 -5.81
C LEU A 174 5.71 -5.81 -4.90
N SER A 175 5.80 -5.20 -3.72
CA SER A 175 6.81 -5.54 -2.72
C SER A 175 6.70 -7.00 -2.29
N LEU A 176 5.47 -7.47 -2.02
CA LEU A 176 5.22 -8.85 -1.61
C LEU A 176 5.59 -9.85 -2.72
N VAL A 177 5.21 -9.57 -3.97
CA VAL A 177 5.55 -10.42 -5.12
C VAL A 177 7.06 -10.51 -5.30
N ASN A 178 7.78 -9.38 -5.21
CA ASN A 178 9.24 -9.36 -5.28
C ASN A 178 9.89 -10.16 -4.15
N LEU A 179 9.37 -10.05 -2.93
CA LEU A 179 9.91 -10.77 -1.77
C LEU A 179 9.69 -12.28 -1.90
N VAL A 180 8.49 -12.71 -2.32
CA VAL A 180 8.19 -14.12 -2.59
C VAL A 180 9.08 -14.66 -3.72
N GLY A 181 9.25 -13.89 -4.80
CA GLY A 181 10.14 -14.26 -5.92
C GLY A 181 11.60 -14.41 -5.47
N ALA A 182 12.11 -13.48 -4.66
CA ALA A 182 13.47 -13.54 -4.13
C ALA A 182 13.68 -14.76 -3.23
N VAL A 183 12.71 -15.08 -2.37
CA VAL A 183 12.76 -16.29 -1.51
C VAL A 183 12.72 -17.56 -2.34
N ALA A 184 11.88 -17.62 -3.38
CA ALA A 184 11.81 -18.77 -4.28
C ALA A 184 13.14 -18.99 -5.02
N LEU A 185 13.75 -17.94 -5.58
CA LEU A 185 15.05 -18.00 -6.23
C LEU A 185 16.16 -18.43 -5.26
N TYR A 186 16.15 -17.91 -4.04
CA TYR A 186 17.08 -18.33 -3.01
C TYR A 186 16.92 -19.81 -2.64
N GLY A 187 15.68 -20.32 -2.58
CA GLY A 187 15.38 -21.73 -2.39
C GLY A 187 15.94 -22.62 -3.50
N VAL A 188 15.81 -22.20 -4.77
CA VAL A 188 16.40 -22.90 -5.92
C VAL A 188 17.94 -22.86 -5.87
N TYR A 189 18.52 -21.73 -5.50
CA TYR A 189 19.97 -21.64 -5.32
C TYR A 189 20.48 -22.60 -4.24
N LEU A 190 19.75 -22.71 -3.12
CA LEU A 190 20.08 -23.64 -2.05
C LEU A 190 19.92 -25.10 -2.51
N SER A 191 18.89 -25.44 -3.29
CA SER A 191 18.73 -26.82 -3.78
C SER A 191 19.84 -27.24 -4.72
N ILE A 192 20.33 -26.33 -5.57
CA ILE A 192 21.47 -26.60 -6.47
C ILE A 192 22.77 -26.79 -5.69
N THR A 193 23.02 -25.94 -4.69
CA THR A 193 24.29 -25.99 -3.93
C THR A 193 24.35 -27.12 -2.89
N THR A 194 23.19 -27.58 -2.42
CA THR A 194 23.08 -28.70 -1.47
C THR A 194 22.87 -30.04 -2.16
N ALA A 195 22.58 -30.07 -3.46
CA ALA A 195 22.52 -31.31 -4.21
C ALA A 195 23.89 -32.01 -4.13
N PRO A 196 23.96 -33.27 -3.65
CA PRO A 196 25.20 -34.02 -3.70
C PRO A 196 25.65 -34.10 -5.17
N PRO A 197 26.96 -33.99 -5.45
CA PRO A 197 27.45 -34.15 -6.81
C PRO A 197 26.93 -35.49 -7.32
N LEU A 198 26.04 -35.45 -8.31
CA LEU A 198 25.47 -36.64 -8.91
C LEU A 198 26.64 -37.55 -9.23
N MET A 199 26.65 -38.72 -8.58
CA MET A 199 27.63 -39.80 -8.73
C MET A 199 28.23 -39.70 -10.12
N GLN A 200 29.48 -39.22 -10.18
CA GLN A 200 30.32 -39.41 -11.35
C GLN A 200 30.21 -40.88 -11.67
N SER A 201 29.47 -41.21 -12.73
CA SER A 201 29.30 -42.58 -13.20
C SER A 201 30.70 -43.17 -13.25
N SER A 202 30.97 -44.16 -12.41
CA SER A 202 32.26 -44.82 -12.35
C SER A 202 32.71 -45.11 -13.77
N PRO A 203 33.95 -44.76 -14.15
CA PRO A 203 34.43 -45.01 -15.51
C PRO A 203 34.18 -46.49 -15.84
N PRO A 204 33.67 -46.80 -17.05
CA PRO A 204 33.36 -48.17 -17.43
C PRO A 204 34.60 -49.03 -17.16
N ALA A 205 34.41 -50.09 -16.36
CA ALA A 205 35.48 -51.01 -16.02
C ALA A 205 36.20 -51.44 -17.31
N PRO A 206 37.54 -51.38 -17.36
CA PRO A 206 38.27 -51.83 -18.54
C PRO A 206 37.89 -53.28 -18.79
N LEU A 207 37.36 -53.55 -19.98
CA LEU A 207 37.10 -54.90 -20.45
C LEU A 207 38.40 -55.68 -20.30
N GLU A 208 38.43 -56.67 -19.40
CA GLU A 208 39.54 -57.59 -19.28
C GLU A 208 39.77 -58.25 -20.64
N GLU A 209 40.79 -57.76 -21.32
CA GLU A 209 41.31 -58.31 -22.56
C GLU A 209 41.79 -59.73 -22.26
N ASN A 210 41.02 -60.70 -22.74
CA ASN A 210 41.34 -62.12 -22.75
C ASN A 210 42.65 -62.37 -23.53
N GLN A 211 43.82 -62.04 -22.95
CA GLN A 211 45.14 -62.45 -23.47
C GLN A 211 45.55 -63.86 -23.00
N LYS A 212 44.59 -64.68 -22.57
CA LYS A 212 44.83 -66.09 -22.23
C LYS A 212 44.60 -67.00 -23.44
N LYS A 213 45.24 -66.76 -24.59
CA LYS A 213 45.33 -67.76 -25.68
C LYS A 213 46.35 -67.40 -26.76
N SER A 214 47.63 -67.42 -26.43
CA SER A 214 48.65 -67.84 -27.41
C SER A 214 49.81 -68.51 -26.69
N ARG A 215 49.51 -69.69 -26.14
CA ARG A 215 50.48 -70.76 -25.89
C ARG A 215 50.44 -71.62 -27.17
N VAL A 216 51.39 -71.39 -28.08
CA VAL A 216 51.75 -72.31 -29.17
C VAL A 216 53.28 -72.30 -29.16
N VAL A 217 53.87 -73.27 -28.45
CA VAL A 217 54.57 -74.46 -28.99
C VAL A 217 55.75 -74.05 -29.85
#